data_AF-A0A6I4REA1-F1
#
_entry.id   AF-A0A6I4REA1-F1
#
_cell.length_a   1.000
_cell.length_b   1.000
_cell.length_c   1.000
_cell.angle_alpha   90.00
_cell.angle_beta   90.00
_cell.angle_gamma   90.00
#
_symmetry.space_group_name_H-M   'P 1'
#
loop_
_entity.id
_entity.type
_entity.pdbx_description
1 polymer ?
#
loop_
_entity_poly.entity_id
_entity_poly.type
_entity_poly.pdbx_seq_one_letter_code
_entity_poly.pdbx_strand_id
1 'polypeptide(L)'
;MASSSSPSNKGGPAARQGFKYQDHVAVTFILKMLHDSAYVQVECETADDIVAVFHAGGALVNEYIQVKTTESDTKWNLTESTTLDSGKPDSSLFQKSLKCDTRPGVARFRIVSKRDIAKALQCFQVELEKRVFPDAASDRGAKLAKTFSKTISDQQRGFAYWADNFVWQVCGDVDWLEAMNLRRLSELAERYGVAPSHRQYKDIYDEFLEWADDAATANVKTEPHKKIIDRQTALDRLQLLWDAAEKASATFAKPYRTKPAPFLVEFHATTEEGVLRSLSGFDVKYDFEQWRCRELAEHLVDWLPEFCLRASEIANFQVHHCKGVLAKSIGTFNQASMPRDRLIAELILHTILRSKQGSEPIACKVFYTVNGKLSEFGNAHVVHQNGQPDQLWLGLSRMIFTGTMDETIKEICAVLDATISKAALTEEREIIISLREPQHHRPTAEAFNQALNRNAPAQDMLNVLCFPVLLAYDSTALEGGYLSDYLTNLQREITEHYEALKGQLTPKVAQVRVAVFLVPIESIQKLVAEFNSICKAAS
;
A
#
# COMPACT_ATOMS: atom_id res chain seq x y z
N MET A 1 -44.18 18.31 -43.76
CA MET A 1 -42.69 18.39 -43.78
C MET A 1 -42.25 18.72 -42.37
N ALA A 2 -41.80 17.71 -41.62
CA ALA A 2 -41.41 17.85 -40.23
C ALA A 2 -39.99 18.39 -40.14
N SER A 3 -39.81 19.52 -39.45
CA SER A 3 -38.50 20.08 -39.16
C SER A 3 -37.82 19.25 -38.07
N SER A 4 -36.86 18.43 -38.46
CA SER A 4 -35.91 17.79 -37.54
C SER A 4 -35.14 18.86 -36.77
N SER A 5 -35.18 18.79 -35.44
CA SER A 5 -34.43 19.67 -34.55
C SER A 5 -32.92 19.49 -34.72
N SER A 6 -32.23 20.55 -35.14
CA SER A 6 -30.78 20.58 -35.26
C SER A 6 -30.09 20.49 -33.89
N PRO A 7 -28.99 19.71 -33.74
CA PRO A 7 -28.21 19.69 -32.50
C PRO A 7 -27.63 21.07 -32.18
N SER A 8 -27.76 21.50 -30.92
CA SER A 8 -27.39 22.84 -30.45
C SER A 8 -26.21 22.78 -29.47
N ASN A 9 -25.08 23.37 -29.86
CA ASN A 9 -23.93 23.61 -28.96
C ASN A 9 -24.22 24.87 -28.12
N LYS A 10 -25.05 24.78 -27.08
CA LYS A 10 -25.19 25.86 -26.10
C LYS A 10 -24.24 25.64 -24.92
N GLY A 11 -23.11 26.35 -24.96
CA GLY A 11 -22.09 26.34 -23.90
C GLY A 11 -20.69 26.47 -24.49
N GLY A 12 -20.31 27.68 -24.92
CA GLY A 12 -18.96 27.95 -25.42
C GLY A 12 -17.91 27.87 -24.29
N PRO A 13 -16.63 27.58 -24.62
CA PRO A 13 -15.59 27.30 -23.64
C PRO A 13 -15.09 28.60 -23.02
N ALA A 14 -15.39 28.81 -21.74
CA ALA A 14 -14.63 29.73 -20.91
C ALA A 14 -13.53 28.91 -20.23
N ALA A 15 -12.27 29.34 -20.38
CA ALA A 15 -11.13 28.80 -19.65
C ALA A 15 -11.44 28.76 -18.14
N ARG A 16 -11.28 27.61 -17.46
CA ARG A 16 -11.74 27.45 -16.08
C ARG A 16 -10.73 26.72 -15.20
N GLN A 17 -10.50 27.32 -14.03
CA GLN A 17 -9.92 26.69 -12.85
C GLN A 17 -10.93 25.68 -12.30
N GLY A 18 -10.61 24.38 -12.38
CA GLY A 18 -11.34 23.27 -11.72
C GLY A 18 -12.48 22.63 -12.51
N PHE A 19 -12.78 21.37 -12.19
CA PHE A 19 -13.88 20.58 -12.76
C PHE A 19 -15.25 21.08 -12.28
N LYS A 20 -16.29 20.91 -13.11
CA LYS A 20 -17.65 21.39 -12.81
C LYS A 20 -18.43 20.35 -12.00
N TYR A 21 -19.43 20.81 -11.25
CA TYR A 21 -20.34 19.93 -10.49
C TYR A 21 -20.93 18.79 -11.34
N GLN A 22 -21.25 19.09 -12.61
CA GLN A 22 -21.82 18.12 -13.53
C GLN A 22 -20.84 17.02 -13.93
N ASP A 23 -19.55 17.32 -14.01
CA ASP A 23 -18.52 16.33 -14.33
C ASP A 23 -18.45 15.28 -13.18
N HIS A 24 -18.54 15.73 -11.93
CA HIS A 24 -18.61 14.82 -10.76
C HIS A 24 -19.89 13.96 -10.78
N VAL A 25 -21.02 14.50 -11.25
CA VAL A 25 -22.25 13.73 -11.43
C VAL A 25 -22.09 12.72 -12.57
N ALA A 26 -21.47 13.08 -13.70
CA ALA A 26 -21.18 12.15 -14.78
C ALA A 26 -20.31 10.99 -14.29
N VAL A 27 -19.22 11.28 -13.56
CA VAL A 27 -18.36 10.25 -12.95
C VAL A 27 -19.14 9.34 -11.99
N THR A 28 -20.12 9.87 -11.24
CA THR A 28 -21.01 9.06 -10.40
C THR A 28 -21.68 7.93 -11.19
N PHE A 29 -22.12 8.21 -12.41
CA PHE A 29 -22.77 7.23 -13.29
C PHE A 29 -21.76 6.36 -14.06
N ILE A 30 -20.58 6.87 -14.41
CA ILE A 30 -19.50 6.06 -14.98
C ILE A 30 -19.07 5.00 -13.96
N LEU A 31 -18.84 5.38 -12.69
CA LEU A 31 -18.50 4.44 -11.63
C LEU A 31 -19.64 3.45 -11.35
N LYS A 32 -20.91 3.90 -11.44
CA LYS A 32 -22.07 2.99 -11.36
C LYS A 32 -22.04 1.97 -12.48
N MET A 33 -21.73 2.38 -13.71
CA MET A 33 -21.62 1.49 -14.87
C MET A 33 -20.46 0.48 -14.74
N LEU A 34 -19.33 0.91 -14.19
CA LEU A 34 -18.21 0.01 -13.92
C LEU A 34 -18.58 -1.04 -12.87
N HIS A 35 -19.40 -0.66 -11.89
CA HIS A 35 -19.84 -1.52 -10.80
C HIS A 35 -20.97 -2.50 -11.17
N ASP A 36 -21.91 -2.06 -12.02
CA ASP A 36 -23.10 -2.81 -12.42
C ASP A 36 -23.03 -3.16 -13.91
N SER A 37 -22.89 -4.47 -14.19
CA SER A 37 -22.76 -5.00 -15.55
C SER A 37 -24.01 -4.84 -16.41
N ALA A 38 -25.16 -4.43 -15.84
CA ALA A 38 -26.36 -4.12 -16.62
C ALA A 38 -26.21 -2.84 -17.46
N TYR A 39 -25.35 -1.92 -17.03
CA TYR A 39 -25.05 -0.69 -17.76
C TYR A 39 -24.17 -0.98 -18.97
N VAL A 40 -24.42 -0.26 -20.05
CA VAL A 40 -23.72 -0.43 -21.34
C VAL A 40 -22.90 0.80 -21.69
N GLN A 41 -23.43 1.99 -21.39
CA GLN A 41 -22.74 3.26 -21.64
C GLN A 41 -23.30 4.41 -20.81
N VAL A 42 -22.50 5.46 -20.68
CA VAL A 42 -22.89 6.77 -20.15
C VAL A 42 -22.58 7.81 -21.22
N GLU A 43 -23.51 8.72 -21.47
CA GLU A 43 -23.39 9.74 -22.50
C GLU A 43 -23.49 11.14 -21.90
N CYS A 44 -22.54 12.01 -22.23
CA CYS A 44 -22.56 13.42 -21.83
C CYS A 44 -23.07 14.27 -23.01
N GLU A 45 -24.40 14.34 -23.18
CA GLU A 45 -25.02 15.05 -24.30
C GLU A 45 -24.67 16.54 -24.28
N THR A 46 -24.79 17.17 -23.11
CA THR A 46 -24.40 18.56 -22.83
C THR A 46 -23.65 18.63 -21.49
N ALA A 47 -23.32 19.84 -21.05
CA ALA A 47 -22.71 20.03 -19.73
C ALA A 47 -23.66 19.67 -18.57
N ASP A 48 -24.98 19.68 -18.75
CA ASP A 48 -25.94 19.39 -17.69
C ASP A 48 -26.94 18.27 -18.00
N ASP A 49 -26.86 17.66 -19.18
CA ASP A 49 -27.67 16.52 -19.59
C ASP A 49 -26.80 15.28 -19.85
N ILE A 50 -27.03 14.25 -19.05
CA ILE A 50 -26.36 12.94 -19.11
C ILE A 50 -27.39 11.87 -19.44
N VAL A 51 -27.03 10.85 -20.21
CA VAL A 51 -27.87 9.67 -20.43
C VAL A 51 -27.12 8.42 -19.99
N ALA A 52 -27.70 7.66 -19.06
CA ALA A 52 -27.18 6.34 -18.71
C ALA A 52 -28.03 5.26 -19.39
N VAL A 53 -27.37 4.33 -20.10
CA VAL A 53 -28.03 3.29 -20.88
C VAL A 53 -27.73 1.93 -20.26
N PHE A 54 -28.77 1.16 -19.95
CA PHE A 54 -28.65 -0.13 -19.29
C PHE A 54 -29.79 -1.09 -19.62
N HIS A 55 -29.59 -2.38 -19.36
CA HIS A 55 -30.63 -3.39 -19.50
C HIS A 55 -31.35 -3.64 -18.17
N ALA A 56 -32.69 -3.62 -18.18
CA ALA A 56 -33.51 -4.02 -17.04
C ALA A 56 -34.69 -4.87 -17.51
N GLY A 57 -34.84 -6.07 -16.95
CA GLY A 57 -35.93 -6.99 -17.32
C GLY A 57 -35.94 -7.37 -18.81
N GLY A 58 -34.76 -7.44 -19.45
CA GLY A 58 -34.61 -7.72 -20.89
C GLY A 58 -34.87 -6.52 -21.82
N ALA A 59 -35.31 -5.38 -21.30
CA ALA A 59 -35.50 -4.15 -22.07
C ALA A 59 -34.29 -3.21 -21.95
N LEU A 60 -34.01 -2.46 -23.01
CA LEU A 60 -33.07 -1.34 -22.98
C LEU A 60 -33.74 -0.13 -22.32
N VAL A 61 -33.07 0.44 -21.34
CA VAL A 61 -33.51 1.60 -20.57
C VAL A 61 -32.57 2.78 -20.87
N ASN A 62 -33.16 3.94 -21.19
CA ASN A 62 -32.46 5.21 -21.26
C ASN A 62 -32.86 6.04 -20.04
N GLU A 63 -31.93 6.26 -19.11
CA GLU A 63 -32.14 7.15 -17.96
C GLU A 63 -31.58 8.54 -18.28
N TYR A 64 -32.49 9.49 -18.50
CA TYR A 64 -32.18 10.89 -18.77
C TYR A 64 -31.93 11.63 -17.47
N ILE A 65 -30.68 12.02 -17.24
CA ILE A 65 -30.19 12.62 -16.00
C ILE A 65 -29.89 14.09 -16.25
N GLN A 66 -30.67 14.96 -15.61
CA GLN A 66 -30.51 16.40 -15.75
C GLN A 66 -29.95 17.00 -14.46
N VAL A 67 -28.77 17.60 -14.57
CA VAL A 67 -28.07 18.20 -13.43
C VAL A 67 -28.50 19.66 -13.27
N LYS A 68 -28.78 20.08 -12.03
CA LYS A 68 -29.25 21.43 -11.72
C LYS A 68 -28.40 22.05 -10.60
N THR A 69 -27.63 23.07 -10.99
CA THR A 69 -26.68 23.81 -10.15
C THR A 69 -27.13 25.22 -9.82
N THR A 70 -28.41 25.56 -10.04
CA THR A 70 -28.94 26.91 -9.82
C THR A 70 -28.83 27.30 -8.35
N GLU A 71 -28.11 28.37 -8.02
CA GLU A 71 -27.96 28.89 -6.66
C GLU A 71 -29.23 29.63 -6.21
N SER A 72 -29.74 29.31 -5.01
CA SER A 72 -30.88 29.97 -4.37
C SER A 72 -30.98 29.52 -2.91
N ASP A 73 -31.41 30.42 -2.03
CA ASP A 73 -31.62 30.15 -0.59
C ASP A 73 -32.88 29.31 -0.30
N THR A 74 -33.71 29.06 -1.32
CA THR A 74 -34.96 28.31 -1.17
C THR A 74 -34.83 26.88 -1.70
N LYS A 75 -35.62 25.95 -1.19
CA LYS A 75 -35.69 24.58 -1.74
C LYS A 75 -36.41 24.58 -3.09
N TRP A 76 -36.04 23.66 -3.98
CA TRP A 76 -36.79 23.42 -5.21
C TRP A 76 -38.24 23.10 -4.86
N ASN A 77 -39.18 23.82 -5.44
CA ASN A 77 -40.61 23.68 -5.14
C ASN A 77 -41.41 23.44 -6.41
N LEU A 78 -42.67 23.04 -6.23
CA LEU A 78 -43.55 22.68 -7.35
C LEU A 78 -43.79 23.87 -8.30
N THR A 79 -43.94 25.08 -7.76
CA THR A 79 -44.14 26.29 -8.57
C THR A 79 -42.94 26.56 -9.44
N GLU A 80 -41.73 26.61 -8.86
CA GLU A 80 -40.47 26.80 -9.61
C GLU A 80 -40.29 25.72 -10.69
N SER A 81 -40.58 24.46 -10.35
CA SER A 81 -40.38 23.31 -11.26
C SER A 81 -41.37 23.25 -12.43
N THR A 82 -42.51 23.94 -12.31
CA THR A 82 -43.62 23.93 -13.29
C THR A 82 -43.84 25.27 -13.99
N THR A 83 -43.16 26.33 -13.54
CA THR A 83 -43.22 27.66 -14.17
C THR A 83 -42.53 27.63 -15.53
N LEU A 84 -43.17 28.24 -16.52
CA LEU A 84 -42.61 28.39 -17.87
C LEU A 84 -41.56 29.48 -17.92
N ASP A 85 -40.46 29.23 -18.63
CA ASP A 85 -39.46 30.25 -18.94
C ASP A 85 -40.08 31.32 -19.84
N SER A 86 -40.35 32.49 -19.28
CA SER A 86 -40.95 33.62 -20.01
C SER A 86 -42.24 33.26 -20.75
N GLY A 87 -43.04 32.34 -20.20
CA GLY A 87 -44.30 31.89 -20.80
C GLY A 87 -44.15 30.99 -22.03
N LYS A 88 -42.92 30.58 -22.40
CA LYS A 88 -42.69 29.72 -23.55
C LYS A 88 -43.29 28.31 -23.32
N PRO A 89 -44.07 27.75 -24.26
CA PRO A 89 -44.57 26.38 -24.14
C PRO A 89 -43.43 25.36 -23.95
N ASP A 90 -43.72 24.28 -23.21
CA ASP A 90 -42.80 23.17 -22.91
C ASP A 90 -41.43 23.58 -22.32
N SER A 91 -41.39 24.70 -21.59
CA SER A 91 -40.13 25.28 -21.10
C SER A 91 -39.91 25.15 -19.59
N SER A 92 -40.89 24.70 -18.82
CA SER A 92 -40.67 24.42 -17.40
C SER A 92 -39.68 23.27 -17.20
N LEU A 93 -39.08 23.17 -16.02
CA LEU A 93 -38.12 22.11 -15.68
C LEU A 93 -38.72 20.71 -15.92
N PHE A 94 -39.94 20.48 -15.44
CA PHE A 94 -40.62 19.19 -15.62
C PHE A 94 -41.01 18.89 -17.07
N GLN A 95 -41.42 19.91 -17.84
CA GLN A 95 -41.70 19.71 -19.27
C GLN A 95 -40.43 19.40 -20.05
N LYS A 96 -39.32 20.10 -19.77
CA LYS A 96 -38.02 19.80 -20.37
C LYS A 96 -37.54 18.39 -20.03
N SER A 97 -37.70 17.96 -18.78
CA SER A 97 -37.36 16.60 -18.35
C SER A 97 -38.14 15.54 -19.13
N LEU A 98 -39.47 15.69 -19.26
CA LEU A 98 -40.27 14.80 -20.08
C LEU A 98 -39.85 14.83 -21.56
N LYS A 99 -39.49 16.01 -22.08
CA LYS A 99 -39.09 16.18 -23.49
C LYS A 99 -37.72 15.59 -23.83
N CYS A 100 -36.91 15.19 -22.86
CA CYS A 100 -35.68 14.43 -23.12
C CYS A 100 -35.97 13.03 -23.70
N ASP A 101 -37.17 12.49 -23.48
CA ASP A 101 -37.60 11.18 -24.00
C ASP A 101 -37.79 11.20 -25.53
N THR A 102 -36.66 10.94 -26.19
CA THR A 102 -36.45 11.02 -27.64
C THR A 102 -36.06 9.67 -28.25
N ARG A 103 -35.76 8.67 -27.42
CA ARG A 103 -35.22 7.37 -27.84
C ARG A 103 -36.22 6.23 -27.60
N PRO A 104 -36.26 5.21 -28.48
CA PRO A 104 -37.07 4.02 -28.24
C PRO A 104 -36.57 3.24 -27.03
N GLY A 105 -37.44 2.39 -26.47
CA GLY A 105 -37.16 1.65 -25.24
C GLY A 105 -37.76 2.32 -24.01
N VAL A 106 -37.43 1.84 -22.81
CA VAL A 106 -37.98 2.37 -21.55
C VAL A 106 -37.26 3.67 -21.19
N ALA A 107 -38.00 4.76 -21.00
CA ALA A 107 -37.42 6.00 -20.49
C ALA A 107 -37.54 6.07 -18.96
N ARG A 108 -36.42 6.36 -18.31
CA ARG A 108 -36.34 6.80 -16.91
C ARG A 108 -35.84 8.23 -16.87
N PHE A 109 -36.23 8.96 -15.84
CA PHE A 109 -35.91 10.37 -15.70
C PHE A 109 -35.28 10.60 -14.33
N ARG A 110 -34.23 11.41 -14.30
CA ARG A 110 -33.58 11.80 -13.06
C ARG A 110 -33.25 13.28 -13.09
N ILE A 111 -33.57 13.99 -12.03
CA ILE A 111 -32.99 15.31 -11.76
C ILE A 111 -32.01 15.16 -10.62
N VAL A 112 -30.78 15.63 -10.82
CA VAL A 112 -29.76 15.71 -9.78
C VAL A 112 -29.58 17.18 -9.39
N SER A 113 -29.74 17.52 -8.12
CA SER A 113 -29.60 18.90 -7.66
C SER A 113 -28.72 19.04 -6.43
N LYS A 114 -28.01 20.18 -6.34
CA LYS A 114 -27.29 20.61 -5.14
C LYS A 114 -28.24 21.09 -4.04
N ARG A 115 -29.28 21.84 -4.44
CA ARG A 115 -30.34 22.33 -3.53
C ARG A 115 -31.26 21.19 -3.13
N ASP A 116 -31.68 21.20 -1.88
CA ASP A 116 -32.73 20.31 -1.37
C ASP A 116 -34.11 20.67 -1.96
N ILE A 117 -35.07 19.76 -1.82
CA ILE A 117 -36.42 19.87 -2.38
C ILE A 117 -37.48 20.07 -1.30
N ALA A 118 -38.54 20.78 -1.65
CA ALA A 118 -39.67 21.04 -0.77
C ALA A 118 -40.50 19.77 -0.55
N LYS A 119 -41.26 19.73 0.57
CA LYS A 119 -42.11 18.60 0.96
C LYS A 119 -43.04 18.09 -0.15
N ALA A 120 -43.52 18.99 -1.01
CA ALA A 120 -44.40 18.64 -2.13
C ALA A 120 -43.74 17.74 -3.20
N LEU A 121 -42.40 17.73 -3.26
CA LEU A 121 -41.59 16.98 -4.23
C LEU A 121 -40.87 15.77 -3.61
N GLN A 122 -40.88 15.63 -2.27
CA GLN A 122 -40.20 14.53 -1.57
C GLN A 122 -40.67 13.13 -1.99
N CYS A 123 -41.87 13.00 -2.54
CA CYS A 123 -42.34 11.73 -3.12
C CYS A 123 -41.45 11.22 -4.26
N PHE A 124 -40.68 12.09 -4.92
CA PHE A 124 -39.76 11.72 -5.99
C PHE A 124 -38.34 11.35 -5.50
N GLN A 125 -38.03 11.44 -4.21
CA GLN A 125 -36.71 11.04 -3.68
C GLN A 125 -36.54 9.52 -3.54
N VAL A 126 -37.63 8.75 -3.63
CA VAL A 126 -37.59 7.30 -3.50
C VAL A 126 -37.13 6.69 -4.82
N GLU A 127 -36.02 5.96 -4.80
CA GLU A 127 -35.50 5.23 -5.98
C GLU A 127 -36.55 4.26 -6.55
N LEU A 128 -36.60 4.15 -7.88
CA LEU A 128 -37.68 3.44 -8.59
C LEU A 128 -37.82 1.98 -8.15
N GLU A 129 -36.71 1.29 -7.87
CA GLU A 129 -36.68 -0.11 -7.45
C GLU A 129 -37.33 -0.32 -6.07
N LYS A 130 -37.49 0.74 -5.27
CA LYS A 130 -38.08 0.71 -3.94
C LYS A 130 -39.54 1.18 -3.93
N ARG A 131 -40.08 1.62 -5.06
CA ARG A 131 -41.45 2.14 -5.18
C ARG A 131 -42.44 1.00 -5.33
N VAL A 132 -43.60 1.13 -4.67
CA VAL A 132 -44.74 0.21 -4.80
C VAL A 132 -45.91 1.02 -5.31
N PHE A 133 -46.39 0.70 -6.51
CA PHE A 133 -47.39 1.50 -7.21
C PHE A 133 -48.84 1.06 -6.88
N PRO A 134 -49.81 1.99 -6.87
CA PRO A 134 -49.64 3.44 -7.01
C PRO A 134 -49.12 4.09 -5.71
N ASP A 135 -48.29 5.12 -5.83
CA ASP A 135 -47.75 5.86 -4.70
C ASP A 135 -48.00 7.38 -4.78
N ALA A 136 -47.47 8.14 -3.83
CA ALA A 136 -47.64 9.59 -3.77
C ALA A 136 -47.06 10.32 -5.00
N ALA A 137 -46.07 9.72 -5.69
CA ALA A 137 -45.52 10.27 -6.92
C ALA A 137 -46.41 9.94 -8.13
N SER A 138 -47.05 8.76 -8.19
CA SER A 138 -48.12 8.48 -9.17
C SER A 138 -49.28 9.46 -9.05
N ASP A 139 -49.74 9.75 -7.83
CA ASP A 139 -50.79 10.75 -7.57
C ASP A 139 -50.38 12.15 -8.04
N ARG A 140 -49.10 12.50 -7.88
CA ARG A 140 -48.54 13.76 -8.39
C ARG A 140 -48.51 13.77 -9.91
N GLY A 141 -48.11 12.68 -10.54
CA GLY A 141 -48.11 12.49 -11.99
C GLY A 141 -49.50 12.67 -12.60
N ALA A 142 -50.53 12.09 -11.98
CA ALA A 142 -51.91 12.26 -12.41
C ALA A 142 -52.37 13.73 -12.35
N LYS A 143 -51.95 14.49 -11.34
CA LYS A 143 -52.24 15.93 -11.23
C LYS A 143 -51.48 16.73 -12.31
N LEU A 144 -50.20 16.45 -12.51
CA LEU A 144 -49.39 17.09 -13.55
C LEU A 144 -49.91 16.80 -14.96
N ALA A 145 -50.39 15.59 -15.23
CA ALA A 145 -50.98 15.21 -16.51
C ALA A 145 -52.27 15.99 -16.82
N LYS A 146 -53.05 16.38 -15.80
CA LYS A 146 -54.20 17.27 -15.98
C LYS A 146 -53.76 18.71 -16.28
N THR A 147 -52.76 19.21 -15.54
CA THR A 147 -52.23 20.58 -15.72
C THR A 147 -51.56 20.76 -17.08
N PHE A 148 -50.78 19.76 -17.53
CA PHE A 148 -49.98 19.79 -18.74
C PHE A 148 -50.44 18.74 -19.76
N SER A 149 -51.75 18.68 -20.00
CA SER A 149 -52.37 17.66 -20.88
C SER A 149 -51.88 17.66 -22.33
N LYS A 150 -51.29 18.77 -22.79
CA LYS A 150 -50.75 18.92 -24.15
C LYS A 150 -49.24 18.60 -24.25
N THR A 151 -48.55 18.48 -23.12
CA THR A 151 -47.10 18.18 -23.12
C THR A 151 -46.91 16.67 -23.15
N ILE A 152 -46.44 16.18 -24.30
CA ILE A 152 -46.10 14.78 -24.56
C ILE A 152 -44.66 14.68 -25.07
N SER A 153 -43.94 13.62 -24.74
CA SER A 153 -42.61 13.34 -25.28
C SER A 153 -42.67 12.93 -26.75
N ASP A 154 -41.51 12.85 -27.40
CA ASP A 154 -41.41 12.37 -28.79
C ASP A 154 -41.80 10.89 -28.89
N GLN A 155 -41.72 10.13 -27.79
CA GLN A 155 -42.21 8.76 -27.66
C GLN A 155 -43.67 8.67 -27.18
N GLN A 156 -44.44 9.76 -27.31
CA GLN A 156 -45.88 9.83 -27.00
C GLN A 156 -46.22 9.51 -25.54
N ARG A 157 -45.32 9.86 -24.60
CA ARG A 157 -45.52 9.68 -23.16
C ARG A 157 -45.89 10.98 -22.47
N GLY A 158 -46.76 10.91 -21.46
CA GLY A 158 -47.20 12.05 -20.67
C GLY A 158 -46.68 12.02 -19.23
N PHE A 159 -47.11 13.00 -18.42
CA PHE A 159 -46.64 13.16 -17.03
C PHE A 159 -47.02 12.03 -16.06
N ALA A 160 -48.04 11.23 -16.36
CA ALA A 160 -48.33 10.02 -15.59
C ALA A 160 -47.17 9.02 -15.70
N TYR A 161 -46.74 8.70 -16.91
CA TYR A 161 -45.58 7.84 -17.16
C TYR A 161 -44.30 8.45 -16.59
N TRP A 162 -44.08 9.74 -16.81
CA TRP A 162 -42.90 10.44 -16.29
C TRP A 162 -42.78 10.28 -14.78
N ALA A 163 -43.85 10.58 -14.04
CA ALA A 163 -43.82 10.53 -12.58
C ALA A 163 -43.60 9.12 -12.03
N ASP A 164 -44.09 8.08 -12.72
CA ASP A 164 -43.85 6.68 -12.35
C ASP A 164 -42.41 6.23 -12.65
N ASN A 165 -41.71 6.94 -13.55
CA ASN A 165 -40.34 6.63 -13.97
C ASN A 165 -39.33 7.74 -13.61
N PHE A 166 -39.70 8.65 -12.70
CA PHE A 166 -38.90 9.81 -12.32
C PHE A 166 -38.36 9.69 -10.88
N VAL A 167 -37.10 10.07 -10.72
CA VAL A 167 -36.42 10.24 -9.42
C VAL A 167 -35.80 11.62 -9.33
N TRP A 168 -35.93 12.26 -8.18
CA TRP A 168 -35.18 13.46 -7.83
C TRP A 168 -34.11 13.10 -6.81
N GLN A 169 -32.85 13.19 -7.22
CA GLN A 169 -31.69 12.93 -6.39
C GLN A 169 -31.07 14.24 -5.90
N VAL A 170 -31.09 14.46 -4.60
CA VAL A 170 -30.37 15.58 -3.99
C VAL A 170 -28.97 15.11 -3.64
N CYS A 171 -27.97 15.73 -4.26
CA CYS A 171 -26.56 15.51 -3.95
C CYS A 171 -26.02 16.74 -3.20
N GLY A 172 -25.01 16.55 -2.36
CA GLY A 172 -24.35 17.65 -1.66
C GLY A 172 -23.59 18.60 -2.61
N ASP A 173 -22.64 19.33 -2.06
CA ASP A 173 -21.66 20.08 -2.85
C ASP A 173 -20.65 19.16 -3.56
N VAL A 174 -19.65 19.77 -4.20
CA VAL A 174 -18.61 19.06 -4.95
C VAL A 174 -17.80 18.14 -4.03
N ASP A 175 -17.43 18.62 -2.83
CA ASP A 175 -16.65 17.85 -1.86
C ASP A 175 -17.38 16.58 -1.43
N TRP A 176 -18.70 16.67 -1.20
CA TRP A 176 -19.53 15.50 -0.90
C TRP A 176 -19.56 14.50 -2.06
N LEU A 177 -19.70 14.98 -3.30
CA LEU A 177 -19.70 14.12 -4.49
C LEU A 177 -18.35 13.45 -4.71
N GLU A 178 -17.24 14.17 -4.56
CA GLU A 178 -15.89 13.61 -4.61
C GLU A 178 -15.73 12.49 -3.57
N ALA A 179 -16.10 12.75 -2.31
CA ALA A 179 -16.00 11.75 -1.26
C ALA A 179 -16.84 10.49 -1.56
N MET A 180 -18.06 10.66 -2.09
CA MET A 180 -18.92 9.55 -2.50
C MET A 180 -18.30 8.77 -3.67
N ASN A 181 -17.76 9.45 -4.68
CA ASN A 181 -17.17 8.81 -5.84
C ASN A 181 -15.87 8.08 -5.50
N LEU A 182 -15.00 8.67 -4.69
CA LEU A 182 -13.79 8.02 -4.18
C LEU A 182 -14.13 6.77 -3.36
N ARG A 183 -15.20 6.80 -2.57
CA ARG A 183 -15.69 5.60 -1.89
C ARG A 183 -16.11 4.51 -2.88
N ARG A 184 -16.88 4.85 -3.92
CA ARG A 184 -17.28 3.87 -4.97
C ARG A 184 -16.07 3.31 -5.72
N LEU A 185 -15.08 4.16 -5.98
CA LEU A 185 -13.83 3.77 -6.59
C LEU A 185 -13.05 2.79 -5.70
N SER A 186 -13.05 3.00 -4.38
CA SER A 186 -12.49 2.07 -3.41
C SER A 186 -13.24 0.73 -3.40
N GLU A 187 -14.57 0.76 -3.40
CA GLU A 187 -15.41 -0.46 -3.50
C GLU A 187 -15.16 -1.22 -4.81
N LEU A 188 -14.86 -0.51 -5.91
CA LEU A 188 -14.41 -1.13 -7.16
C LEU A 188 -13.02 -1.75 -6.99
N ALA A 189 -12.03 -1.01 -6.48
CA ALA A 189 -10.67 -1.53 -6.30
C ALA A 189 -10.65 -2.81 -5.44
N GLU A 190 -11.44 -2.88 -4.37
CA GLU A 190 -11.60 -4.08 -3.53
C GLU A 190 -12.06 -5.30 -4.34
N ARG A 191 -13.02 -5.14 -5.27
CA ARG A 191 -13.49 -6.23 -6.14
C ARG A 191 -12.41 -6.74 -7.09
N TYR A 192 -11.52 -5.85 -7.53
CA TYR A 192 -10.39 -6.19 -8.40
C TYR A 192 -9.16 -6.67 -7.61
N GLY A 193 -9.20 -6.63 -6.27
CA GLY A 193 -8.07 -7.00 -5.41
C GLY A 193 -6.93 -5.99 -5.42
N VAL A 194 -7.18 -4.77 -5.90
CA VAL A 194 -6.17 -3.70 -6.01
C VAL A 194 -6.24 -2.81 -4.77
N ALA A 195 -5.09 -2.36 -4.28
CA ALA A 195 -5.00 -1.46 -3.12
C ALA A 195 -4.23 -0.16 -3.44
N PRO A 196 -4.81 0.77 -4.23
CA PRO A 196 -4.22 2.07 -4.47
C PRO A 196 -4.09 2.88 -3.18
N SER A 197 -3.07 3.72 -3.11
CA SER A 197 -2.96 4.78 -2.09
C SER A 197 -4.00 5.87 -2.29
N HIS A 198 -4.25 6.69 -1.25
CA HIS A 198 -5.17 7.82 -1.34
C HIS A 198 -4.85 8.77 -2.50
N ARG A 199 -3.56 9.05 -2.73
CA ARG A 199 -3.12 9.88 -3.85
C ARG A 199 -3.48 9.24 -5.20
N GLN A 200 -3.20 7.95 -5.37
CA GLN A 200 -3.54 7.24 -6.60
C GLN A 200 -5.05 7.22 -6.85
N TYR A 201 -5.87 7.04 -5.81
CA TYR A 201 -7.33 7.16 -5.96
C TYR A 201 -7.75 8.53 -6.48
N LYS A 202 -7.11 9.61 -6.02
CA LYS A 202 -7.36 10.96 -6.54
C LYS A 202 -6.92 11.11 -7.99
N ASP A 203 -5.70 10.69 -8.31
CA ASP A 203 -5.17 10.75 -9.68
C ASP A 203 -6.09 9.99 -10.66
N ILE A 204 -6.55 8.80 -10.27
CA ILE A 204 -7.53 8.01 -11.03
C ILE A 204 -8.86 8.75 -11.18
N TYR A 205 -9.36 9.33 -10.10
CA TYR A 205 -10.64 10.04 -10.10
C TYR A 205 -10.58 11.27 -11.03
N ASP A 206 -9.47 11.99 -11.01
CA ASP A 206 -9.20 13.13 -11.88
C ASP A 206 -9.17 12.71 -13.36
N GLU A 207 -8.61 11.54 -13.70
CA GLU A 207 -8.65 10.98 -15.07
C GLU A 207 -10.08 10.73 -15.56
N PHE A 208 -10.99 10.29 -14.67
CA PHE A 208 -12.40 10.12 -15.02
C PHE A 208 -13.14 11.47 -15.10
N LEU A 209 -12.75 12.46 -14.29
CA LEU A 209 -13.29 13.82 -14.38
C LEU A 209 -12.89 14.49 -15.71
N GLU A 210 -11.63 14.36 -16.11
CA GLU A 210 -11.14 14.88 -17.40
C GLU A 210 -11.88 14.21 -18.56
N TRP A 211 -12.07 12.89 -18.51
CA TRP A 211 -12.83 12.19 -19.54
C TRP A 211 -14.30 12.62 -19.60
N ALA A 212 -14.92 12.88 -18.45
CA ALA A 212 -16.28 13.38 -18.39
C ALA A 212 -16.42 14.80 -18.97
N ASP A 213 -15.48 15.72 -18.66
CA ASP A 213 -15.47 17.08 -19.22
C ASP A 213 -15.21 17.05 -20.73
N ASP A 214 -14.28 16.23 -21.21
CA ASP A 214 -14.03 16.01 -22.63
C ASP A 214 -15.28 15.53 -23.37
N ALA A 215 -15.99 14.55 -22.79
CA ALA A 215 -17.24 14.04 -23.37
C ALA A 215 -18.34 15.11 -23.40
N ALA A 216 -18.47 15.90 -22.33
CA ALA A 216 -19.46 16.97 -22.24
C ALA A 216 -19.17 18.10 -23.25
N THR A 217 -17.91 18.45 -23.45
CA THR A 217 -17.48 19.55 -24.33
C THR A 217 -17.27 19.17 -25.79
N ALA A 218 -17.16 17.86 -26.09
CA ALA A 218 -17.03 17.36 -27.45
C ALA A 218 -18.12 17.90 -28.38
N ASN A 219 -17.76 18.18 -29.64
CA ASN A 219 -18.71 18.72 -30.59
C ASN A 219 -19.60 17.61 -31.14
N VAL A 220 -20.90 17.67 -30.83
CA VAL A 220 -21.89 16.66 -31.24
C VAL A 220 -21.97 16.42 -32.75
N LYS A 221 -21.60 17.40 -33.59
CA LYS A 221 -21.69 17.29 -35.05
C LYS A 221 -20.45 16.64 -35.66
N THR A 222 -19.27 16.92 -35.12
CA THR A 222 -18.00 16.45 -35.69
C THR A 222 -17.45 15.24 -34.94
N GLU A 223 -17.75 15.11 -33.66
CA GLU A 223 -17.19 14.10 -32.75
C GLU A 223 -18.26 13.45 -31.85
N PRO A 224 -19.39 12.98 -32.40
CA PRO A 224 -20.49 12.43 -31.58
C PRO A 224 -20.07 11.23 -30.73
N HIS A 225 -19.14 10.41 -31.22
CA HIS A 225 -18.64 9.24 -30.49
C HIS A 225 -17.89 9.62 -29.21
N LYS A 226 -17.27 10.81 -29.13
CA LYS A 226 -16.56 11.27 -27.93
C LYS A 226 -17.51 11.62 -26.78
N LYS A 227 -18.79 11.86 -27.07
CA LYS A 227 -19.82 12.08 -26.04
C LYS A 227 -20.24 10.81 -25.33
N ILE A 228 -19.86 9.64 -25.86
CA ILE A 228 -20.29 8.33 -25.37
C ILE A 228 -19.10 7.66 -24.69
N ILE A 229 -19.28 7.30 -23.43
CA ILE A 229 -18.34 6.50 -22.64
C ILE A 229 -18.94 5.11 -22.54
N ASP A 230 -18.48 4.20 -23.40
CA ASP A 230 -18.92 2.82 -23.38
C ASP A 230 -18.26 2.04 -22.24
N ARG A 231 -18.95 0.99 -21.78
CA ARG A 231 -18.49 0.23 -20.62
C ARG A 231 -17.17 -0.49 -20.86
N GLN A 232 -16.92 -1.03 -22.05
CA GLN A 232 -15.70 -1.80 -22.29
C GLN A 232 -14.48 -0.89 -22.30
N THR A 233 -14.53 0.24 -23.00
CA THR A 233 -13.46 1.25 -22.98
C THR A 233 -13.24 1.78 -21.57
N ALA A 234 -14.30 1.98 -20.79
CA ALA A 234 -14.17 2.42 -19.39
C ALA A 234 -13.48 1.37 -18.51
N LEU A 235 -13.79 0.08 -18.70
CA LEU A 235 -13.10 -1.01 -18.01
C LEU A 235 -11.64 -1.12 -18.41
N ASP A 236 -11.33 -1.05 -19.71
CA ASP A 236 -9.96 -1.15 -20.22
C ASP A 236 -9.11 0.00 -19.68
N ARG A 237 -9.66 1.22 -19.64
CA ARG A 237 -9.00 2.38 -19.04
C ARG A 237 -8.78 2.18 -17.54
N LEU A 238 -9.80 1.69 -16.82
CA LEU A 238 -9.70 1.39 -15.40
C LEU A 238 -8.58 0.40 -15.12
N GLN A 239 -8.50 -0.68 -15.91
CA GLN A 239 -7.48 -1.71 -15.77
C GLN A 239 -6.06 -1.13 -15.99
N LEU A 240 -5.87 -0.31 -17.02
CA LEU A 240 -4.57 0.34 -17.26
C LEU A 240 -4.15 1.24 -16.09
N LEU A 241 -5.10 1.99 -15.53
CA LEU A 241 -4.84 2.80 -14.35
C LEU A 241 -4.51 1.91 -13.13
N TRP A 242 -5.10 0.72 -13.03
CA TRP A 242 -4.90 -0.19 -11.90
C TRP A 242 -3.49 -0.76 -11.97
N ASP A 243 -3.09 -1.25 -13.14
CA ASP A 243 -1.76 -1.78 -13.40
C ASP A 243 -0.69 -0.71 -13.10
N ALA A 244 -0.93 0.54 -13.51
CA ALA A 244 -0.04 1.65 -13.21
C ALA A 244 0.06 1.93 -11.71
N ALA A 245 -1.08 1.90 -11.00
CA ALA A 245 -1.13 2.10 -9.56
C ALA A 245 -0.39 0.98 -8.81
N GLU A 246 -0.58 -0.29 -9.18
CA GLU A 246 0.10 -1.43 -8.57
C GLU A 246 1.61 -1.37 -8.77
N LYS A 247 2.05 -1.06 -10.00
CA LYS A 247 3.46 -0.89 -10.32
C LYS A 247 4.11 0.25 -9.53
N ALA A 248 3.41 1.37 -9.38
CA ALA A 248 3.87 2.48 -8.56
C ALA A 248 3.92 2.10 -7.07
N SER A 249 2.92 1.35 -6.58
CA SER A 249 2.88 0.87 -5.19
C SER A 249 4.05 -0.06 -4.86
N ALA A 250 4.48 -0.92 -5.79
CA ALA A 250 5.65 -1.77 -5.61
C ALA A 250 6.94 -0.97 -5.34
N THR A 251 7.05 0.26 -5.86
CA THR A 251 8.20 1.16 -5.62
C THR A 251 8.31 1.58 -4.15
N PHE A 252 7.21 1.62 -3.41
CA PHE A 252 7.16 2.00 -1.99
C PHE A 252 6.75 0.86 -1.07
N ALA A 253 6.64 -0.36 -1.62
CA ALA A 253 6.28 -1.54 -0.85
C ALA A 253 7.33 -1.78 0.23
N LYS A 254 6.86 -2.22 1.40
CA LYS A 254 7.69 -2.54 2.56
C LYS A 254 7.95 -4.05 2.55
N PRO A 255 9.12 -4.54 2.10
CA PRO A 255 9.38 -5.97 1.96
C PRO A 255 9.46 -6.70 3.31
N TYR A 256 9.92 -6.03 4.36
CA TYR A 256 10.23 -6.64 5.67
C TYR A 256 9.01 -6.76 6.61
N ARG A 257 7.81 -6.96 6.04
CA ARG A 257 6.54 -7.04 6.81
C ARG A 257 6.31 -8.39 7.46
N THR A 258 6.85 -9.45 6.88
CA THR A 258 6.71 -10.82 7.37
C THR A 258 8.07 -11.36 7.79
N LYS A 259 8.06 -12.43 8.58
CA LYS A 259 9.25 -13.15 9.00
C LYS A 259 8.88 -14.61 9.33
N PRO A 260 9.80 -15.57 9.11
CA PRO A 260 9.70 -16.92 9.66
C PRO A 260 9.41 -16.91 11.17
N ALA A 261 8.77 -17.96 11.66
CA ALA A 261 8.62 -18.17 13.10
C ALA A 261 10.01 -18.32 13.75
N PRO A 262 10.28 -17.70 14.91
CA PRO A 262 11.60 -17.78 15.53
C PRO A 262 11.98 -19.22 15.87
N PHE A 263 13.15 -19.67 15.40
CA PHE A 263 13.70 -20.98 15.75
C PHE A 263 14.69 -20.91 16.93
N LEU A 264 15.52 -19.86 16.95
CA LEU A 264 16.42 -19.55 18.07
C LEU A 264 15.60 -19.05 19.26
N VAL A 265 15.76 -19.70 20.41
CA VAL A 265 15.03 -19.38 21.64
C VAL A 265 15.98 -18.72 22.62
N GLU A 266 15.60 -17.54 23.10
CA GLU A 266 16.32 -16.86 24.18
C GLU A 266 16.13 -17.64 25.49
N PHE A 267 17.23 -18.14 26.05
CA PHE A 267 17.23 -18.85 27.34
C PHE A 267 17.80 -17.99 28.48
N HIS A 268 18.48 -16.89 28.15
CA HIS A 268 19.04 -15.97 29.13
C HIS A 268 19.10 -14.55 28.56
N ALA A 269 18.78 -13.55 29.38
CA ALA A 269 18.94 -12.15 29.04
C ALA A 269 19.34 -11.36 30.29
N THR A 270 20.31 -10.45 30.12
CA THR A 270 20.75 -9.54 31.18
C THR A 270 20.95 -8.14 30.60
N THR A 271 20.48 -7.13 31.32
CA THR A 271 20.72 -5.71 31.03
C THR A 271 21.36 -5.06 32.24
N GLU A 272 22.45 -4.32 32.04
CA GLU A 272 23.14 -3.61 33.12
C GLU A 272 22.53 -2.20 33.27
N GLU A 273 22.02 -1.89 34.46
CA GLU A 273 21.41 -0.58 34.73
C GLU A 273 22.47 0.54 34.66
N GLY A 274 22.13 1.65 33.99
CA GLY A 274 23.05 2.77 33.80
C GLY A 274 24.14 2.56 32.74
N VAL A 275 24.14 1.42 32.05
CA VAL A 275 25.13 1.04 31.05
C VAL A 275 24.45 0.78 29.71
N LEU A 276 25.07 1.23 28.62
CA LEU A 276 24.58 0.99 27.25
C LEU A 276 24.92 -0.42 26.73
N ARG A 277 24.78 -1.46 27.58
CA ARG A 277 25.14 -2.85 27.24
C ARG A 277 24.06 -3.84 27.63
N SER A 278 23.92 -4.87 26.82
CA SER A 278 23.01 -6.00 27.07
C SER A 278 23.63 -7.32 26.63
N LEU A 279 23.21 -8.40 27.28
CA LEU A 279 23.53 -9.77 26.96
C LEU A 279 22.24 -10.54 26.66
N SER A 280 22.26 -11.36 25.62
CA SER A 280 21.22 -12.33 25.32
C SER A 280 21.84 -13.64 24.83
N GLY A 281 21.46 -14.77 25.45
CA GLY A 281 21.88 -16.11 25.08
C GLY A 281 20.77 -16.85 24.34
N PHE A 282 21.10 -17.47 23.21
CA PHE A 282 20.14 -18.21 22.39
C PHE A 282 20.55 -19.67 22.20
N ASP A 283 19.57 -20.56 22.27
CA ASP A 283 19.73 -21.99 22.04
C ASP A 283 18.64 -22.44 21.05
N VAL A 284 18.88 -23.56 20.38
CA VAL A 284 17.88 -24.23 19.55
C VAL A 284 17.27 -25.42 20.25
N LYS A 285 17.57 -25.71 21.51
CA LYS A 285 17.00 -26.82 22.30
C LYS A 285 17.30 -28.20 21.72
N TYR A 286 17.10 -29.20 22.58
CA TYR A 286 17.10 -30.60 22.21
C TYR A 286 15.71 -31.06 21.78
N ASP A 287 15.67 -31.98 20.81
CA ASP A 287 14.50 -32.80 20.48
C ASP A 287 14.94 -34.26 20.37
N PHE A 288 14.26 -35.15 21.09
CA PHE A 288 14.67 -36.54 21.28
C PHE A 288 16.18 -36.72 21.58
N GLU A 289 16.68 -35.95 22.55
CA GLU A 289 18.09 -35.97 23.00
C GLU A 289 19.11 -35.60 21.90
N GLN A 290 18.65 -34.98 20.80
CA GLN A 290 19.51 -34.42 19.75
C GLN A 290 19.41 -32.89 19.71
N TRP A 291 20.55 -32.22 19.68
CA TRP A 291 20.58 -30.78 19.46
C TRP A 291 20.17 -30.51 18.00
N ARG A 292 19.23 -29.59 17.80
CA ARG A 292 18.52 -29.39 16.51
C ARG A 292 19.35 -28.66 15.45
N CYS A 293 20.52 -29.24 15.11
CA CYS A 293 21.51 -28.69 14.19
C CYS A 293 20.98 -28.56 12.76
N ARG A 294 20.34 -29.62 12.26
CA ARG A 294 19.82 -29.66 10.89
C ARG A 294 18.67 -28.69 10.71
N GLU A 295 17.74 -28.64 11.66
CA GLU A 295 16.60 -27.74 11.66
C GLU A 295 17.05 -26.28 11.77
N LEU A 296 18.11 -25.99 12.54
CA LEU A 296 18.74 -24.67 12.52
C LEU A 296 19.27 -24.34 11.12
N ALA A 297 19.97 -25.27 10.47
CA ALA A 297 20.47 -25.07 9.12
C ALA A 297 19.35 -24.82 8.10
N GLU A 298 18.25 -25.59 8.16
CA GLU A 298 17.05 -25.41 7.33
C GLU A 298 16.45 -24.02 7.57
N HIS A 299 16.30 -23.62 8.84
CA HIS A 299 15.79 -22.30 9.19
C HIS A 299 16.66 -21.17 8.65
N LEU A 300 17.99 -21.30 8.72
CA LEU A 300 18.90 -20.28 8.18
C LEU A 300 18.78 -20.15 6.65
N VAL A 301 18.51 -21.25 5.93
CA VAL A 301 18.28 -21.21 4.47
C VAL A 301 17.02 -20.40 4.13
N ASP A 302 15.97 -20.47 4.94
CA ASP A 302 14.75 -19.67 4.74
C ASP A 302 15.01 -18.15 4.81
N TRP A 303 16.07 -17.72 5.48
CA TRP A 303 16.47 -16.31 5.58
C TRP A 303 17.32 -15.82 4.41
N LEU A 304 17.85 -16.71 3.56
CA LEU A 304 18.73 -16.31 2.46
C LEU A 304 18.12 -15.29 1.48
N PRO A 305 16.83 -15.37 1.10
CA PRO A 305 16.22 -14.32 0.27
C PRO A 305 16.33 -12.93 0.88
N GLU A 306 16.05 -12.76 2.17
CA GLU A 306 16.12 -11.45 2.84
C GLU A 306 17.58 -11.01 3.05
N PHE A 307 18.49 -11.95 3.33
CA PHE A 307 19.90 -11.68 3.57
C PHE A 307 20.68 -11.31 2.30
N CYS A 308 20.33 -11.90 1.14
CA CYS A 308 21.10 -11.79 -0.09
C CYS A 308 20.56 -10.79 -1.13
N LEU A 309 19.31 -10.34 -1.01
CA LEU A 309 18.65 -9.52 -2.03
C LEU A 309 18.38 -8.11 -1.54
N ARG A 310 18.39 -7.14 -2.48
CA ARG A 310 18.00 -5.76 -2.16
C ARG A 310 16.52 -5.66 -1.81
N ALA A 311 16.16 -4.61 -1.07
CA ALA A 311 14.78 -4.38 -0.64
C ALA A 311 13.83 -4.26 -1.85
N SER A 312 14.29 -3.57 -2.91
CA SER A 312 13.57 -3.44 -4.19
C SER A 312 13.36 -4.78 -4.92
N GLU A 313 14.27 -5.74 -4.76
CA GLU A 313 14.12 -7.07 -5.36
C GLU A 313 13.09 -7.90 -4.59
N ILE A 314 13.08 -7.81 -3.26
CA ILE A 314 12.10 -8.49 -2.40
C ILE A 314 10.71 -7.85 -2.56
N ALA A 315 10.63 -6.52 -2.71
CA ALA A 315 9.37 -5.79 -2.90
C ALA A 315 8.61 -6.22 -4.17
N ASN A 316 9.32 -6.74 -5.17
CA ASN A 316 8.76 -7.21 -6.44
C ASN A 316 8.63 -8.74 -6.52
N PHE A 317 8.71 -9.43 -5.37
CA PHE A 317 8.64 -10.88 -5.33
C PHE A 317 7.24 -11.37 -5.76
N GLN A 318 7.22 -12.31 -6.70
CA GLN A 318 5.99 -12.99 -7.12
C GLN A 318 6.06 -14.48 -6.79
N VAL A 319 4.92 -15.06 -6.38
CA VAL A 319 4.85 -16.45 -5.88
C VAL A 319 5.39 -17.47 -6.88
N HIS A 320 5.20 -17.26 -8.18
CA HIS A 320 5.70 -18.19 -9.20
C HIS A 320 7.22 -18.12 -9.40
N HIS A 321 7.90 -17.12 -8.83
CA HIS A 321 9.36 -16.96 -8.87
C HIS A 321 10.08 -17.50 -7.62
N CYS A 322 9.37 -18.07 -6.62
CA CYS A 322 9.96 -18.51 -5.34
C CYS A 322 11.24 -19.36 -5.50
N LYS A 323 11.18 -20.38 -6.37
CA LYS A 323 12.34 -21.27 -6.59
C LYS A 323 13.54 -20.54 -7.18
N GLY A 324 13.30 -19.68 -8.17
CA GLY A 324 14.35 -18.88 -8.80
C GLY A 324 14.97 -17.88 -7.83
N VAL A 325 14.17 -17.32 -6.93
CA VAL A 325 14.65 -16.40 -5.89
C VAL A 325 15.58 -17.11 -4.91
N LEU A 326 15.17 -18.26 -4.37
CA LEU A 326 16.02 -19.02 -3.44
C LEU A 326 17.33 -19.47 -4.11
N ALA A 327 17.25 -20.02 -5.33
CA ALA A 327 18.44 -20.44 -6.08
C ALA A 327 19.41 -19.27 -6.36
N LYS A 328 18.87 -18.09 -6.70
CA LYS A 328 19.66 -16.86 -6.85
C LYS A 328 20.36 -16.47 -5.54
N SER A 329 19.64 -16.46 -4.42
CA SER A 329 20.22 -16.13 -3.12
C SER A 329 21.31 -17.11 -2.69
N ILE A 330 21.10 -18.41 -2.90
CA ILE A 330 22.13 -19.44 -2.67
C ILE A 330 23.35 -19.19 -3.59
N GLY A 331 23.13 -18.84 -4.86
CA GLY A 331 24.19 -18.48 -5.79
C GLY A 331 25.03 -17.29 -5.31
N THR A 332 24.37 -16.20 -4.89
CA THR A 332 25.03 -15.02 -4.30
C THR A 332 25.81 -15.38 -3.03
N PHE A 333 25.19 -16.13 -2.12
CA PHE A 333 25.82 -16.58 -0.89
C PHE A 333 27.06 -17.46 -1.16
N ASN A 334 27.00 -18.30 -2.19
CA ASN A 334 28.09 -19.19 -2.57
C ASN A 334 29.28 -18.46 -3.21
N GLN A 335 29.02 -17.37 -3.94
CA GLN A 335 30.03 -16.58 -4.64
C GLN A 335 30.72 -15.53 -3.76
N ALA A 336 30.21 -15.32 -2.54
CA ALA A 336 30.79 -14.37 -1.59
C ALA A 336 32.24 -14.72 -1.24
N SER A 337 33.11 -13.71 -1.17
CA SER A 337 34.54 -13.87 -0.87
C SER A 337 34.84 -14.09 0.61
N MET A 338 33.84 -13.86 1.48
CA MET A 338 33.96 -14.03 2.92
C MET A 338 34.03 -15.53 3.29
N PRO A 339 34.82 -15.93 4.32
CA PRO A 339 34.82 -17.28 4.84
C PRO A 339 33.41 -17.79 5.19
N ARG A 340 33.15 -19.07 4.90
CA ARG A 340 31.80 -19.66 4.97
C ARG A 340 31.21 -19.63 6.39
N ASP A 341 32.03 -19.94 7.38
CA ASP A 341 31.70 -19.88 8.80
C ASP A 341 31.33 -18.46 9.24
N ARG A 342 32.11 -17.45 8.81
CA ARG A 342 31.79 -16.03 9.07
C ARG A 342 30.47 -15.61 8.41
N LEU A 343 30.20 -16.03 7.16
CA LEU A 343 28.92 -15.73 6.50
C LEU A 343 27.73 -16.34 7.23
N ILE A 344 27.87 -17.58 7.72
CA ILE A 344 26.82 -18.23 8.51
C ILE A 344 26.65 -17.50 9.86
N ALA A 345 27.72 -17.01 10.48
CA ALA A 345 27.64 -16.15 11.66
C ALA A 345 26.81 -14.89 11.38
N GLU A 346 27.10 -14.18 10.28
CA GLU A 346 26.34 -12.99 9.89
C GLU A 346 24.86 -13.32 9.61
N LEU A 347 24.57 -14.50 9.04
CA LEU A 347 23.20 -14.96 8.81
C LEU A 347 22.45 -15.29 10.12
N ILE A 348 23.14 -15.87 11.10
CA ILE A 348 22.59 -16.10 12.45
C ILE A 348 22.27 -14.76 13.11
N LEU A 349 23.19 -13.79 13.03
CA LEU A 349 22.95 -12.46 13.60
C LEU A 349 21.74 -11.80 12.95
N HIS A 350 21.67 -11.81 11.61
CA HIS A 350 20.53 -11.32 10.86
C HIS A 350 19.20 -11.93 11.36
N THR A 351 19.18 -13.26 11.52
CA THR A 351 18.01 -14.01 12.00
C THR A 351 17.57 -13.54 13.40
N ILE A 352 18.51 -13.35 14.33
CA ILE A 352 18.23 -12.85 15.69
C ILE A 352 17.66 -11.43 15.63
N LEU A 353 18.31 -10.53 14.88
CA LEU A 353 17.90 -9.13 14.77
C LEU A 353 16.50 -8.99 14.18
N ARG A 354 16.16 -9.78 13.17
CA ARG A 354 14.83 -9.78 12.54
C ARG A 354 13.75 -10.40 13.42
N SER A 355 14.12 -11.43 14.18
CA SER A 355 13.21 -12.11 15.09
C SER A 355 12.85 -11.24 16.30
N LYS A 356 13.81 -10.52 16.90
CA LYS A 356 13.64 -9.84 18.20
C LYS A 356 13.36 -8.34 18.13
N GLN A 357 13.99 -7.60 17.20
CA GLN A 357 14.16 -6.14 17.36
C GLN A 357 13.32 -5.27 16.42
N GLY A 358 12.34 -5.83 15.70
CA GLY A 358 11.56 -5.05 14.72
C GLY A 358 12.45 -4.38 13.66
N SER A 359 13.56 -5.06 13.32
CA SER A 359 14.61 -4.50 12.49
C SER A 359 14.30 -4.61 11.00
N GLU A 360 14.81 -3.69 10.18
CA GLU A 360 14.76 -3.73 8.73
C GLU A 360 16.20 -3.69 8.18
N PRO A 361 16.63 -4.68 7.38
CA PRO A 361 18.01 -4.75 6.93
C PRO A 361 18.32 -3.68 5.88
N ILE A 362 19.55 -3.20 5.92
CA ILE A 362 20.23 -2.50 4.82
C ILE A 362 20.96 -3.59 4.06
N ALA A 363 20.23 -4.18 3.11
CA ALA A 363 20.60 -5.42 2.46
C ALA A 363 21.93 -5.36 1.72
N CYS A 364 22.52 -6.54 1.51
CA CYS A 364 23.75 -6.75 0.75
C CYS A 364 25.03 -6.11 1.33
N LYS A 365 24.98 -5.45 2.50
CA LYS A 365 26.19 -4.89 3.14
C LYS A 365 27.27 -5.94 3.37
N VAL A 366 26.89 -7.16 3.74
CA VAL A 366 27.81 -8.29 3.94
C VAL A 366 28.65 -8.63 2.70
N PHE A 367 28.17 -8.27 1.50
CA PHE A 367 28.87 -8.49 0.23
C PHE A 367 29.51 -7.22 -0.32
N TYR A 368 29.37 -6.08 0.37
CA TYR A 368 29.85 -4.79 -0.10
C TYR A 368 31.34 -4.63 0.19
N THR A 369 32.10 -4.24 -0.84
CA THR A 369 33.54 -4.00 -0.74
C THR A 369 33.89 -2.54 -0.99
N VAL A 370 34.75 -1.98 -0.15
CA VAL A 370 35.41 -0.69 -0.39
C VAL A 370 36.87 -0.96 -0.73
N ASN A 371 37.33 -0.49 -1.89
CA ASN A 371 38.71 -0.72 -2.36
C ASN A 371 39.14 -2.20 -2.33
N GLY A 372 38.21 -3.11 -2.68
CA GLY A 372 38.45 -4.56 -2.69
C GLY A 372 38.47 -5.23 -1.31
N LYS A 373 38.19 -4.51 -0.23
CA LYS A 373 38.08 -5.05 1.13
C LYS A 373 36.64 -5.05 1.60
N LEU A 374 36.22 -6.15 2.23
CA LEU A 374 34.92 -6.24 2.91
C LEU A 374 34.92 -5.36 4.17
N SER A 375 33.76 -4.79 4.52
CA SER A 375 33.57 -4.15 5.82
C SER A 375 33.65 -5.22 6.93
N GLU A 376 34.13 -4.81 8.11
CA GLU A 376 34.08 -5.68 9.29
C GLU A 376 32.64 -5.93 9.75
N PHE A 377 31.72 -5.02 9.44
CA PHE A 377 30.31 -5.10 9.81
C PHE A 377 29.48 -5.68 8.66
N GLY A 378 29.18 -6.97 8.72
CA GLY A 378 28.38 -7.63 7.68
C GLY A 378 26.90 -7.24 7.72
N ASN A 379 26.36 -7.05 8.92
CA ASN A 379 24.98 -6.67 9.13
C ASN A 379 24.84 -5.17 9.33
N ALA A 380 23.85 -4.56 8.67
CA ALA A 380 23.35 -3.25 9.03
C ALA A 380 21.83 -3.24 9.04
N HIS A 381 21.24 -2.75 10.11
CA HIS A 381 19.80 -2.75 10.28
C HIS A 381 19.32 -1.39 10.79
N VAL A 382 18.16 -0.96 10.32
CA VAL A 382 17.35 0.08 10.96
C VAL A 382 16.48 -0.61 12.01
N VAL A 383 16.56 -0.19 13.26
CA VAL A 383 15.81 -0.78 14.37
C VAL A 383 14.81 0.23 14.91
N HIS A 384 13.53 -0.13 14.80
CA HIS A 384 12.43 0.72 15.26
C HIS A 384 12.15 0.54 16.74
N GLN A 385 12.02 1.66 17.46
CA GLN A 385 11.72 1.67 18.90
C GLN A 385 10.48 2.52 19.17
N ASN A 386 9.54 1.96 19.95
CA ASN A 386 8.33 2.70 20.29
C ASN A 386 8.67 3.89 21.19
N GLY A 387 8.32 5.09 20.73
CA GLY A 387 8.51 6.34 21.50
C GLY A 387 9.96 6.80 21.63
N GLN A 388 10.90 6.23 20.87
CA GLN A 388 12.31 6.60 20.85
C GLN A 388 12.80 6.78 19.41
N PRO A 389 13.91 7.52 19.18
CA PRO A 389 14.53 7.58 17.86
C PRO A 389 14.94 6.19 17.35
N ASP A 390 14.74 5.95 16.05
CA ASP A 390 15.24 4.74 15.40
C ASP A 390 16.77 4.63 15.56
N GLN A 391 17.26 3.39 15.58
CA GLN A 391 18.67 3.10 15.75
C GLN A 391 19.29 2.49 14.50
N LEU A 392 20.56 2.78 14.27
CA LEU A 392 21.40 2.07 13.31
C LEU A 392 22.14 0.97 14.05
N TRP A 393 21.89 -0.28 13.69
CA TRP A 393 22.58 -1.42 14.26
C TRP A 393 23.62 -1.93 13.26
N LEU A 394 24.91 -1.82 13.61
CA LEU A 394 26.04 -2.29 12.79
C LEU A 394 26.65 -3.54 13.41
N GLY A 395 26.35 -4.70 12.80
CA GLY A 395 26.61 -6.00 13.39
C GLY A 395 27.96 -6.59 13.05
N LEU A 396 28.57 -7.18 14.08
CA LEU A 396 29.83 -7.89 14.00
C LEU A 396 29.62 -9.33 14.47
N SER A 397 29.89 -10.30 13.61
CA SER A 397 29.63 -11.70 13.90
C SER A 397 30.90 -12.55 13.81
N ARG A 398 31.07 -13.51 14.72
CA ARG A 398 32.16 -14.49 14.69
C ARG A 398 31.66 -15.89 15.04
N MET A 399 32.19 -16.88 14.32
CA MET A 399 32.20 -18.29 14.73
C MET A 399 33.49 -18.55 15.53
N ILE A 400 33.39 -19.21 16.67
CA ILE A 400 34.50 -19.44 17.59
C ILE A 400 34.65 -20.95 17.80
N PHE A 401 35.72 -21.49 17.24
CA PHE A 401 36.07 -22.89 17.43
C PHE A 401 36.70 -23.10 18.81
N THR A 402 36.69 -24.35 19.27
CA THR A 402 37.27 -24.72 20.57
C THR A 402 38.70 -24.17 20.72
N GLY A 403 38.92 -23.45 21.82
CA GLY A 403 40.24 -22.89 22.18
C GLY A 403 40.58 -21.51 21.60
N THR A 404 39.73 -20.89 20.77
CA THR A 404 40.03 -19.59 20.13
C THR A 404 39.22 -18.41 20.68
N MET A 405 38.52 -18.58 21.80
CA MET A 405 37.64 -17.56 22.39
C MET A 405 38.40 -16.27 22.77
N ASP A 406 39.49 -16.38 23.51
CA ASP A 406 40.25 -15.22 23.99
C ASP A 406 40.84 -14.38 22.86
N GLU A 407 41.32 -15.02 21.80
CA GLU A 407 41.84 -14.37 20.60
C GLU A 407 40.72 -13.63 19.87
N THR A 408 39.57 -14.28 19.69
CA THR A 408 38.41 -13.69 19.02
C THR A 408 37.85 -12.49 19.78
N ILE A 409 37.78 -12.57 21.11
CA ILE A 409 37.36 -11.45 21.97
C ILE A 409 38.29 -10.25 21.78
N LYS A 410 39.62 -10.47 21.74
CA LYS A 410 40.60 -9.40 21.50
C LYS A 410 40.38 -8.74 20.14
N GLU A 411 40.18 -9.52 19.09
CA GLU A 411 39.92 -9.00 17.75
C GLU A 411 38.65 -8.15 17.70
N ILE A 412 37.56 -8.62 18.31
CA ILE A 412 36.29 -7.89 18.38
C ILE A 412 36.46 -6.56 19.10
N CYS A 413 37.11 -6.56 20.27
CA CYS A 413 37.37 -5.34 21.02
C CYS A 413 38.21 -4.34 20.21
N ALA A 414 39.21 -4.82 19.45
CA ALA A 414 40.03 -3.98 18.59
C ALA A 414 39.22 -3.36 17.43
N VAL A 415 38.33 -4.14 16.79
CA VAL A 415 37.44 -3.66 15.74
C VAL A 415 36.48 -2.59 16.28
N LEU A 416 35.87 -2.83 17.44
CA LEU A 416 34.98 -1.86 18.08
C LEU A 416 35.72 -0.55 18.41
N ASP A 417 36.92 -0.62 19.01
CA ASP A 417 37.69 0.57 19.36
C ASP A 417 38.13 1.40 18.15
N ALA A 418 38.53 0.73 17.05
CA ALA A 418 38.90 1.39 15.80
C ALA A 418 37.71 2.07 15.12
N THR A 419 36.53 1.46 15.20
CA THR A 419 35.31 1.95 14.57
C THR A 419 34.76 3.18 15.28
N ILE A 420 34.96 3.32 16.59
CA ILE A 420 34.56 4.50 17.38
C ILE A 420 35.58 5.63 17.13
N SER A 421 35.62 6.11 15.89
CA SER A 421 36.44 7.22 15.43
C SER A 421 35.73 8.01 14.33
N LYS A 422 36.04 9.31 14.21
CA LYS A 422 35.40 10.18 13.20
C LYS A 422 35.57 9.64 11.78
N ALA A 423 36.76 9.15 11.43
CA ALA A 423 37.06 8.66 10.09
C ALA A 423 36.26 7.40 9.76
N ALA A 424 36.31 6.38 10.63
CA ALA A 424 35.61 5.11 10.41
C ALA A 424 34.09 5.29 10.36
N LEU A 425 33.51 6.10 11.26
CA LEU A 425 32.06 6.38 11.23
C LEU A 425 31.63 7.12 9.97
N THR A 426 32.46 8.02 9.46
CA THR A 426 32.15 8.74 8.22
C THR A 426 32.15 7.80 7.02
N GLU A 427 33.12 6.89 6.95
CA GLU A 427 33.18 5.85 5.92
C GLU A 427 31.97 4.91 6.01
N GLU A 428 31.66 4.40 7.21
CA GLU A 428 30.50 3.55 7.45
C GLU A 428 29.19 4.25 7.09
N ARG A 429 29.06 5.55 7.39
CA ARG A 429 27.88 6.34 6.98
C ARG A 429 27.72 6.33 5.46
N GLU A 430 28.78 6.57 4.69
CA GLU A 430 28.69 6.58 3.23
C GLU A 430 28.29 5.22 2.65
N ILE A 431 28.78 4.13 3.24
CA ILE A 431 28.35 2.76 2.87
C ILE A 431 26.85 2.57 3.13
N ILE A 432 26.37 3.03 4.29
CA ILE A 432 24.95 2.93 4.64
C ILE A 432 24.09 3.76 3.69
N ILE A 433 24.50 4.99 3.36
CA ILE A 433 23.77 5.84 2.41
C ILE A 433 23.73 5.21 1.02
N SER A 434 24.82 4.58 0.55
CA SER A 434 24.89 4.01 -0.79
C SER A 434 24.03 2.75 -0.96
N LEU A 435 23.89 1.96 0.10
CA LEU A 435 23.16 0.69 0.08
C LEU A 435 21.69 0.80 0.50
N ARG A 436 21.33 1.79 1.33
CA ARG A 436 19.97 1.93 1.84
C ARG A 436 19.02 2.33 0.71
N GLU A 437 17.83 1.72 0.71
CA GLU A 437 16.70 2.08 -0.15
C GLU A 437 15.54 2.63 0.72
N PRO A 438 15.57 3.91 1.13
CA PRO A 438 14.68 4.46 2.16
C PRO A 438 13.19 4.31 1.84
N GLN A 439 12.82 4.30 0.56
CA GLN A 439 11.45 4.10 0.10
C GLN A 439 10.88 2.72 0.47
N HIS A 440 11.73 1.72 0.72
CA HIS A 440 11.33 0.37 1.14
C HIS A 440 11.40 0.16 2.66
N HIS A 441 12.05 1.06 3.39
CA HIS A 441 12.03 1.09 4.85
C HIS A 441 10.80 1.83 5.37
N ARG A 442 10.38 1.55 6.61
CA ARG A 442 9.34 2.36 7.25
C ARG A 442 9.79 3.82 7.37
N PRO A 443 8.86 4.78 7.34
CA PRO A 443 9.20 6.19 7.54
C PRO A 443 9.97 6.34 8.84
N THR A 444 11.22 6.80 8.72
CA THR A 444 12.14 6.91 9.85
C THR A 444 11.90 8.20 10.62
N ALA A 445 12.15 8.17 11.93
CA ALA A 445 12.17 9.37 12.75
C ALA A 445 13.17 10.41 12.19
N GLU A 446 12.84 11.70 12.28
CA GLU A 446 13.64 12.82 11.76
C GLU A 446 15.10 12.77 12.23
N ALA A 447 15.33 12.43 13.50
CA ALA A 447 16.66 12.32 14.10
C ALA A 447 17.56 11.25 13.44
N PHE A 448 17.00 10.10 13.05
CA PHE A 448 17.77 9.04 12.39
C PHE A 448 18.22 9.48 10.99
N ASN A 449 17.33 10.10 10.23
CA ASN A 449 17.67 10.66 8.91
C ASN A 449 18.67 11.80 9.01
N GLN A 450 18.56 12.64 10.05
CA GLN A 450 19.53 13.70 10.31
C GLN A 450 20.92 13.12 10.61
N ALA A 451 21.02 12.08 11.45
CA ALA A 451 22.27 11.41 11.79
C ALA A 451 22.97 10.75 10.59
N LEU A 452 22.18 10.27 9.62
CA LEU A 452 22.65 9.71 8.35
C LEU A 452 22.85 10.76 7.24
N ASN A 453 22.62 12.05 7.48
CA ASN A 453 22.92 13.06 6.48
C ASN A 453 24.44 13.13 6.25
N ARG A 454 24.88 13.21 4.99
CA ARG A 454 26.31 13.31 4.61
C ARG A 454 27.06 14.41 5.33
N ASN A 455 26.38 15.52 5.60
CA ASN A 455 26.96 16.70 6.22
C ASN A 455 26.78 16.74 7.76
N ALA A 456 26.16 15.71 8.36
CA ALA A 456 25.94 15.68 9.80
C ALA A 456 27.25 15.39 10.56
N PRO A 457 27.43 15.98 11.75
CA PRO A 457 28.48 15.59 12.69
C PRO A 457 28.54 14.06 12.90
N ALA A 458 29.74 13.50 13.01
CA ALA A 458 29.92 12.07 13.35
C ALA A 458 29.27 11.71 14.70
N GLN A 459 29.17 12.68 15.61
CA GLN A 459 28.51 12.52 16.91
C GLN A 459 27.02 12.17 16.77
N ASP A 460 26.33 12.71 15.77
CA ASP A 460 24.90 12.43 15.59
C ASP A 460 24.68 10.97 15.21
N MET A 461 25.58 10.39 14.41
CA MET A 461 25.58 8.96 14.09
C MET A 461 25.85 8.11 15.35
N LEU A 462 26.80 8.51 16.21
CA LEU A 462 27.06 7.80 17.48
C LEU A 462 25.80 7.71 18.37
N ASN A 463 25.00 8.77 18.42
CA ASN A 463 23.81 8.83 19.29
C ASN A 463 22.73 7.80 18.91
N VAL A 464 22.67 7.44 17.62
CA VAL A 464 21.72 6.45 17.07
C VAL A 464 22.36 5.08 16.86
N LEU A 465 23.66 4.92 17.11
CA LEU A 465 24.41 3.70 16.83
C LEU A 465 24.26 2.64 17.93
N CYS A 466 24.16 1.39 17.50
CA CYS A 466 24.29 0.19 18.32
C CYS A 466 25.19 -0.82 17.61
N PHE A 467 26.07 -1.48 18.34
CA PHE A 467 26.88 -2.59 17.87
C PHE A 467 26.31 -3.91 18.39
N PRO A 468 25.48 -4.61 17.61
CA PRO A 468 25.18 -6.00 17.91
C PRO A 468 26.41 -6.88 17.63
N VAL A 469 26.87 -7.60 18.64
CA VAL A 469 28.04 -8.48 18.57
C VAL A 469 27.56 -9.91 18.77
N LEU A 470 27.71 -10.76 17.74
CA LEU A 470 27.39 -12.19 17.83
C LEU A 470 28.66 -13.01 18.04
N LEU A 471 28.69 -13.79 19.12
CA LEU A 471 29.64 -14.90 19.29
C LEU A 471 28.86 -16.21 19.21
N ALA A 472 29.02 -16.91 18.09
CA ALA A 472 28.54 -18.27 17.92
C ALA A 472 29.72 -19.23 18.16
N TYR A 473 29.62 -20.18 19.07
CA TYR A 473 30.81 -20.91 19.54
C TYR A 473 30.56 -22.40 19.78
N ASP A 474 31.60 -23.22 19.58
CA ASP A 474 31.56 -24.65 19.97
C ASP A 474 31.44 -24.76 21.49
N SER A 475 30.28 -25.24 21.96
CA SER A 475 29.94 -25.27 23.39
C SER A 475 30.34 -26.58 24.04
N THR A 476 31.09 -26.47 25.14
CA THR A 476 31.49 -27.64 25.95
C THR A 476 30.28 -28.32 26.61
N ALA A 477 29.25 -27.56 26.97
CA ALA A 477 28.02 -28.05 27.56
C ALA A 477 27.10 -28.79 26.56
N LEU A 478 27.32 -28.64 25.25
CA LEU A 478 26.59 -29.35 24.21
C LEU A 478 27.38 -30.54 23.62
N GLU A 479 28.71 -30.54 23.72
CA GLU A 479 29.58 -31.57 23.13
C GLU A 479 29.25 -33.00 23.62
N GLY A 480 28.85 -33.15 24.88
CA GLY A 480 28.54 -34.44 25.51
C GLY A 480 27.15 -35.01 25.21
N GLY A 481 26.34 -34.32 24.40
CA GLY A 481 24.93 -34.66 24.17
C GLY A 481 24.01 -34.19 25.30
N TYR A 482 22.76 -34.69 25.31
CA TYR A 482 21.76 -34.20 26.24
C TYR A 482 22.08 -34.52 27.70
N LEU A 483 22.09 -33.47 28.52
CA LEU A 483 22.14 -33.55 29.99
C LEU A 483 20.97 -32.73 30.56
N SER A 484 20.33 -33.20 31.61
CA SER A 484 19.14 -32.51 32.16
C SER A 484 19.42 -31.09 32.66
N ASP A 485 20.67 -30.80 33.03
CA ASP A 485 21.15 -29.51 33.54
C ASP A 485 21.84 -28.66 32.46
N TYR A 486 21.77 -29.05 31.18
CA TYR A 486 22.52 -28.38 30.10
C TYR A 486 22.22 -26.88 30.01
N LEU A 487 20.98 -26.44 30.24
CA LEU A 487 20.62 -25.01 30.23
C LEU A 487 21.33 -24.20 31.32
N THR A 488 21.51 -24.79 32.51
CA THR A 488 22.27 -24.16 33.60
C THR A 488 23.75 -24.06 33.23
N ASN A 489 24.29 -25.11 32.59
CA ASN A 489 25.67 -25.12 32.10
C ASN A 489 25.87 -24.08 30.99
N LEU A 490 24.93 -23.97 30.04
CA LEU A 490 24.92 -22.93 29.01
C LEU A 490 24.86 -21.53 29.61
N GLN A 491 24.00 -21.31 30.61
CA GLN A 491 23.91 -20.02 31.28
C GLN A 491 25.24 -19.61 31.94
N ARG A 492 25.95 -20.56 32.55
CA ARG A 492 27.29 -20.33 33.10
C ARG A 492 28.29 -19.97 32.00
N GLU A 493 28.36 -20.77 30.92
CA GLU A 493 29.27 -20.52 29.79
C GLU A 493 29.08 -19.11 29.21
N ILE A 494 27.84 -18.73 28.88
CA ILE A 494 27.58 -17.42 28.27
C ILE A 494 27.92 -16.27 29.24
N THR A 495 27.73 -16.46 30.54
CA THR A 495 28.04 -15.43 31.54
C THR A 495 29.55 -15.26 31.65
N GLU A 496 30.31 -16.36 31.68
CA GLU A 496 31.77 -16.34 31.71
C GLU A 496 32.36 -15.68 30.45
N HIS A 497 31.86 -16.02 29.26
CA HIS A 497 32.30 -15.40 28.00
C HIS A 497 31.93 -13.92 27.93
N TYR A 498 30.76 -13.53 28.41
CA TYR A 498 30.35 -12.13 28.47
C TYR A 498 31.23 -11.32 29.43
N GLU A 499 31.54 -11.84 30.62
CA GLU A 499 32.44 -11.17 31.56
C GLU A 499 33.88 -11.05 31.02
N ALA A 500 34.37 -12.07 30.30
CA ALA A 500 35.65 -12.02 29.61
C ALA A 500 35.69 -10.92 28.52
N LEU A 501 34.63 -10.81 27.72
CA LEU A 501 34.47 -9.73 26.73
C LEU A 501 34.45 -8.37 27.41
N LYS A 502 33.62 -8.22 28.44
CA LYS A 502 33.45 -6.98 29.21
C LYS A 502 34.76 -6.49 29.83
N GLY A 503 35.57 -7.40 30.36
CA GLY A 503 36.89 -7.09 30.93
C GLY A 503 37.89 -6.52 29.93
N GLN A 504 37.66 -6.70 28.62
CA GLN A 504 38.54 -6.23 27.55
C GLN A 504 37.98 -5.03 26.76
N LEU A 505 36.76 -4.58 27.04
CA LEU A 505 36.17 -3.41 26.37
C LEU A 505 36.91 -2.13 26.76
N THR A 506 37.18 -1.28 25.78
CA THR A 506 37.85 0.01 26.00
C THR A 506 36.86 1.07 26.50
N PRO A 507 37.34 2.16 27.14
CA PRO A 507 36.47 3.25 27.59
C PRO A 507 35.68 3.93 26.46
N LYS A 508 36.13 3.85 25.20
CA LYS A 508 35.40 4.42 24.05
C LYS A 508 34.03 3.77 23.86
N VAL A 509 33.94 2.46 24.13
CA VAL A 509 32.71 1.68 23.97
C VAL A 509 31.59 2.17 24.90
N ALA A 510 31.91 2.86 26.00
CA ALA A 510 30.91 3.44 26.89
C ALA A 510 30.05 4.53 26.22
N GLN A 511 30.47 5.07 25.07
CA GLN A 511 29.75 6.11 24.32
C GLN A 511 28.70 5.54 23.35
N VAL A 512 28.67 4.22 23.16
CA VAL A 512 27.81 3.54 22.18
C VAL A 512 27.06 2.39 22.82
N ARG A 513 25.93 2.02 22.22
CA ARG A 513 25.19 0.83 22.63
C ARG A 513 25.89 -0.43 22.10
N VAL A 514 26.01 -1.46 22.93
CA VAL A 514 26.49 -2.79 22.53
C VAL A 514 25.48 -3.85 22.97
N ALA A 515 25.00 -4.63 22.00
CA ALA A 515 24.10 -5.76 22.27
C ALA A 515 24.85 -7.06 21.99
N VAL A 516 25.21 -7.80 23.03
CA VAL A 516 25.97 -9.04 22.90
C VAL A 516 25.01 -10.21 22.79
N PHE A 517 25.20 -11.00 21.74
CA PHE A 517 24.45 -12.21 21.43
C PHE A 517 25.38 -13.41 21.50
N LEU A 518 25.08 -14.35 22.38
CA LEU A 518 25.86 -15.59 22.54
C LEU A 518 25.02 -16.77 22.08
N VAL A 519 25.57 -17.55 21.15
CA VAL A 519 24.91 -18.72 20.56
C VAL A 519 25.84 -19.93 20.75
N PRO A 520 25.64 -20.73 21.80
CA PRO A 520 26.31 -22.00 21.97
C PRO A 520 25.86 -22.97 20.87
N ILE A 521 26.81 -23.65 20.22
CA ILE A 521 26.58 -24.59 19.12
C ILE A 521 27.23 -25.94 19.47
N GLU A 522 26.55 -27.05 19.21
CA GLU A 522 27.10 -28.40 19.45
C GLU A 522 28.38 -28.64 18.63
N SER A 523 28.35 -28.32 17.34
CA SER A 523 29.52 -28.35 16.46
C SER A 523 29.31 -27.39 15.28
N ILE A 524 30.15 -26.35 15.20
CA ILE A 524 30.17 -25.40 14.09
C ILE A 524 30.45 -26.12 12.78
N GLN A 525 31.39 -27.08 12.77
CA GLN A 525 31.74 -27.86 11.58
C GLN A 525 30.52 -28.64 11.06
N LYS A 526 29.75 -29.27 11.96
CA LYS A 526 28.52 -30.00 11.61
C LYS A 526 27.45 -29.04 11.06
N LEU A 527 27.25 -27.89 11.70
CA LEU A 527 26.30 -26.87 11.23
C LEU A 527 26.63 -26.37 9.82
N VAL A 528 27.91 -26.06 9.57
CA VAL A 528 28.37 -25.62 8.24
C VAL A 528 28.16 -26.72 7.20
N ALA A 529 28.42 -27.99 7.56
CA ALA A 529 28.21 -29.12 6.66
C ALA A 529 26.73 -29.31 6.30
N GLU A 530 25.83 -29.30 7.30
CA GLU A 530 24.38 -29.43 7.10
C GLU A 530 23.83 -28.27 6.26
N PHE A 531 24.20 -27.02 6.58
CA PHE A 531 23.79 -25.84 5.82
C PHE A 531 24.18 -25.93 4.35
N ASN A 532 25.43 -26.33 4.06
CA ASN A 532 25.90 -26.50 2.69
C ASN A 532 25.19 -27.65 1.96
N SER A 533 24.85 -28.73 2.68
CA SER A 533 24.10 -29.86 2.12
C SER A 533 22.71 -29.41 1.65
N ILE A 534 22.00 -28.67 2.50
CA ILE A 534 20.65 -28.13 2.20
C ILE A 534 20.71 -27.14 1.04
N CYS A 535 21.69 -26.21 1.04
CA CYS A 535 21.89 -25.27 -0.06
C CYS A 535 22.08 -25.99 -1.41
N LYS A 536 22.84 -27.10 -1.45
CA LYS A 536 23.05 -27.90 -2.67
C LYS A 536 21.79 -28.62 -3.14
N ALA A 537 20.91 -29.02 -2.23
CA ALA A 537 19.66 -29.67 -2.57
C ALA A 537 18.58 -28.66 -3.05
N ALA A 538 18.69 -27.40 -2.63
CA ALA A 538 17.75 -26.32 -2.96
C ALA A 538 18.16 -25.49 -4.19
N SER A 539 19.43 -25.54 -4.60
CA SER A 539 19.97 -24.95 -5.85
C SER A 539 19.68 -25.84 -7.05
#